data_AF-A0A7C2CSL3-F1
#
_entry.id   AF-A0A7C2CSL3-F1
#
_cell.length_a   1.000
_cell.length_b   1.000
_cell.length_c   1.000
_cell.angle_alpha   90.00
_cell.angle_beta   90.00
_cell.angle_gamma   90.00
#
_symmetry.space_group_name_H-M   'P 1'
#
loop_
_entity.id
_entity.type
_entity.pdbx_description
1 polymer ?
#
loop_
_entity_poly.entity_id
_entity_poly.type
_entity_poly.pdbx_seq_one_letter_code
_entity_poly.pdbx_strand_id
1 'polypeptide(L)'
;MPKITVNAAIICVDFPGHVVAQGNWAGVKLRALLDAAQPLAEAVKVAFYAVDGYSTDLRLDAVMRDDIIVAYEKDGEALNDLRLVVPGKWGYKWINQLSRIELVDYDFLGFWESRGYSDDAEISSSEPGIGEPLLPNSAPSYPSLTAMPAAEPSPSPSYVNSTMSLQPSPSSSPSSSSDVSAEAGYAVTVAIVAIVLIMVLVLAMVLFKHRNKLQTVQ
;
A
#
# COMPACT_ATOMS: atom_id res chain seq x y z
N MET A 1 -15.01 -5.19 13.62
CA MET A 1 -13.61 -5.37 14.06
C MET A 1 -13.33 -4.42 15.23
N PRO A 2 -12.47 -4.75 16.19
CA PRO A 2 -12.24 -3.92 17.38
C PRO A 2 -11.56 -2.59 17.02
N LYS A 3 -12.02 -1.49 17.62
CA LYS A 3 -11.39 -0.17 17.55
C LYS A 3 -10.17 -0.14 18.46
N ILE A 4 -9.05 0.39 17.97
CA ILE A 4 -7.87 0.73 18.78
C ILE A 4 -7.46 2.18 18.54
N THR A 5 -6.65 2.71 19.45
CA THR A 5 -6.08 4.06 19.35
C THR A 5 -4.57 3.99 19.35
N VAL A 6 -3.93 4.71 18.43
CA VAL A 6 -2.47 4.80 18.25
C VAL A 6 -2.07 6.28 18.34
N ASN A 7 -1.18 6.61 19.27
CA ASN A 7 -0.57 7.93 19.33
C ASN A 7 0.62 7.97 18.38
N ALA A 8 0.56 8.81 17.34
CA ALA A 8 1.62 8.86 16.35
C ALA A 8 1.68 10.20 15.61
N ALA A 9 2.86 10.48 15.06
CA ALA A 9 3.16 11.67 14.28
C ALA A 9 3.51 11.30 12.83
N ILE A 10 3.06 12.13 11.89
CA ILE A 10 3.41 12.12 10.48
C ILE A 10 4.58 13.07 10.30
N ILE A 11 5.65 12.60 9.68
CA ILE A 11 6.85 13.37 9.41
C ILE A 11 7.11 13.34 7.91
N CYS A 12 7.35 14.50 7.31
CA CYS A 12 7.64 14.61 5.88
C CYS A 12 9.11 14.26 5.63
N VAL A 13 9.37 13.51 4.56
CA VAL A 13 10.74 13.16 4.13
C VAL A 13 11.53 14.39 3.66
N ASP A 14 10.87 15.37 3.03
CA ASP A 14 11.54 16.58 2.53
C ASP A 14 11.92 17.57 3.65
N PHE A 15 11.32 17.41 4.83
CA PHE A 15 11.54 18.26 6.01
C PHE A 15 11.70 17.38 7.26
N PRO A 16 12.80 16.63 7.35
CA PRO A 16 13.04 15.75 8.49
C PRO A 16 13.07 16.58 9.78
N GLY A 17 12.43 16.06 10.84
CA GLY A 17 12.19 16.77 12.09
C GLY A 17 10.89 17.56 12.19
N HIS A 18 10.22 17.85 11.08
CA HIS A 18 8.95 18.59 11.11
C HIS A 18 7.75 17.64 11.14
N VAL A 19 6.96 17.77 12.21
CA VAL A 19 5.69 17.05 12.36
C VAL A 19 4.62 17.73 11.51
N VAL A 20 4.16 17.03 10.47
CA VAL A 20 3.06 17.48 9.60
C VAL A 20 1.72 17.37 10.33
N ALA A 21 1.52 16.28 11.06
CA ALA A 21 0.35 16.06 11.88
C ALA A 21 0.69 15.09 13.02
N GLN A 22 0.13 15.29 14.20
CA GLN A 22 0.25 14.37 15.32
C GLN A 22 -1.07 14.29 16.08
N GLY A 23 -1.32 13.16 16.72
CA GLY A 23 -2.48 12.98 17.59
C GLY A 23 -2.75 11.53 17.92
N ASN A 24 -3.90 11.31 18.52
CA ASN A 24 -4.47 9.99 18.81
C ASN A 24 -5.34 9.56 17.62
N TRP A 25 -4.82 8.68 16.79
CA TRP A 25 -5.53 8.11 15.66
C TRP A 25 -6.31 6.89 16.12
N ALA A 26 -7.60 6.81 15.79
CA ALA A 26 -8.42 5.65 16.14
C ALA A 26 -9.03 4.98 14.90
N GLY A 27 -9.04 3.66 14.92
CA GLY A 27 -9.29 2.87 13.73
C GLY A 27 -9.31 1.36 13.97
N VAL A 28 -9.26 0.61 12.86
CA VAL A 28 -9.11 -0.84 12.88
C VAL A 28 -7.67 -1.23 12.56
N LYS A 29 -7.13 -2.23 13.27
CA LYS A 29 -5.83 -2.83 12.93
C LYS A 29 -5.82 -3.32 11.49
N LEU A 30 -4.80 -2.94 10.72
CA LEU A 30 -4.63 -3.41 9.35
C LEU A 30 -4.55 -4.94 9.31
N ARG A 31 -3.78 -5.54 10.22
CA ARG A 31 -3.70 -7.00 10.37
C ARG A 31 -5.07 -7.67 10.49
N ALA A 32 -6.01 -7.10 11.25
CA ALA A 32 -7.34 -7.67 11.41
C ALA A 32 -8.17 -7.64 10.11
N LEU A 33 -7.95 -6.64 9.25
CA LEU A 33 -8.55 -6.58 7.92
C LEU A 33 -7.96 -7.66 7.00
N LEU A 34 -6.63 -7.81 7.02
CA LEU A 34 -5.93 -8.80 6.21
C LEU A 34 -6.26 -10.24 6.64
N ASP A 35 -6.26 -10.52 7.95
CA ASP A 35 -6.63 -11.83 8.49
C ASP A 35 -8.05 -12.25 8.06
N ALA A 36 -8.99 -11.29 7.99
CA ALA A 36 -10.34 -11.53 7.49
C ALA A 36 -10.41 -11.78 5.98
N ALA A 37 -9.45 -11.24 5.21
CA ALA A 37 -9.34 -11.43 3.77
C ALA A 37 -8.67 -12.76 3.37
N GLN A 38 -8.00 -13.44 4.30
CA GLN A 38 -7.30 -14.72 4.09
C GLN A 38 -6.27 -14.65 2.94
N PRO A 39 -5.11 -14.01 3.16
CA PRO A 39 -4.05 -13.88 2.16
C PRO A 39 -3.65 -15.24 1.57
N LEU A 40 -3.42 -15.25 0.25
CA LEU A 40 -2.77 -16.38 -0.40
C LEU A 40 -1.30 -16.45 0.03
N ALA A 41 -0.70 -17.63 -0.03
CA ALA A 41 0.67 -17.86 0.45
C ALA A 41 1.73 -17.11 -0.38
N GLU A 42 1.39 -16.81 -1.64
CA GLU A 42 2.22 -16.05 -2.58
C GLU A 42 2.19 -14.53 -2.37
N ALA A 43 1.30 -13.99 -1.52
CA ALA A 43 1.27 -12.56 -1.27
C ALA A 43 2.57 -12.08 -0.60
N VAL A 44 3.20 -11.05 -1.15
CA VAL A 44 4.47 -10.48 -0.66
C VAL A 44 4.34 -9.03 -0.20
N LYS A 45 3.42 -8.26 -0.79
CA LYS A 45 3.15 -6.86 -0.42
C LYS A 45 1.66 -6.59 -0.32
N VAL A 46 1.33 -5.49 0.34
CA VAL A 46 0.00 -4.91 0.40
C VAL A 46 0.05 -3.55 -0.28
N ALA A 47 -0.64 -3.41 -1.40
CA ALA A 47 -0.80 -2.16 -2.13
C ALA A 47 -2.02 -1.39 -1.62
N PHE A 48 -1.87 -0.08 -1.48
CA PHE A 48 -2.90 0.84 -1.04
C PHE A 48 -3.16 1.88 -2.11
N TYR A 49 -4.43 2.17 -2.35
CA TYR A 49 -4.86 3.16 -3.35
C TYR A 49 -5.78 4.20 -2.73
N ALA A 50 -5.59 5.44 -3.12
CA ALA A 50 -6.44 6.57 -2.75
C ALA A 50 -7.44 6.89 -3.86
N VAL A 51 -8.46 7.69 -3.53
CA VAL A 51 -9.48 8.16 -4.49
C VAL A 51 -8.86 9.02 -5.60
N ASP A 52 -7.84 9.81 -5.30
CA ASP A 52 -7.16 10.72 -6.24
C ASP A 52 -6.14 10.03 -7.16
N GLY A 53 -5.98 8.70 -7.05
CA GLY A 53 -5.02 7.92 -7.82
C GLY A 53 -3.64 7.81 -7.16
N TYR A 54 -3.41 8.42 -5.99
CA TYR A 54 -2.21 8.17 -5.22
C TYR A 54 -2.16 6.70 -4.76
N SER A 55 -0.94 6.13 -4.70
CA SER A 55 -0.73 4.77 -4.21
C SER A 55 0.58 4.66 -3.45
N THR A 56 0.61 3.70 -2.54
CA THR A 56 1.78 3.30 -1.75
C THR A 56 1.61 1.84 -1.35
N ASP A 57 2.56 1.30 -0.59
CA ASP A 57 2.59 -0.10 -0.24
C ASP A 57 3.29 -0.34 1.10
N LEU A 58 3.09 -1.55 1.62
CA LEU A 58 3.85 -2.10 2.73
C LEU A 58 4.17 -3.57 2.45
N ARG A 59 5.34 -4.03 2.89
CA ARG A 59 5.69 -5.45 2.87
C ARG A 59 4.78 -6.25 3.80
N LEU A 60 4.47 -7.49 3.44
CA LEU A 60 3.51 -8.32 4.19
C LEU A 60 3.98 -8.63 5.62
N ASP A 61 5.29 -8.68 5.87
CA ASP A 61 5.87 -8.82 7.21
C ASP A 61 5.68 -7.54 8.04
N ALA A 62 5.83 -6.36 7.44
CA ALA A 62 5.65 -5.07 8.10
C ALA A 62 4.20 -4.84 8.55
N VAL A 63 3.20 -5.28 7.78
CA VAL A 63 1.77 -5.10 8.12
C VAL A 63 1.30 -5.96 9.30
N MET A 64 2.12 -6.90 9.78
CA MET A 64 1.83 -7.70 10.97
C MET A 64 2.00 -6.94 12.28
N ARG A 65 2.56 -5.72 12.22
CA ARG A 65 2.68 -4.82 13.38
C ARG A 65 1.31 -4.44 13.93
N ASP A 66 1.21 -4.38 15.25
CA ASP A 66 -0.03 -4.09 15.97
C ASP A 66 -0.41 -2.61 16.02
N ASP A 67 0.51 -1.72 15.62
CA ASP A 67 0.36 -0.26 15.63
C ASP A 67 0.03 0.33 14.26
N ILE A 68 -0.18 -0.51 13.24
CA ILE A 68 -0.63 -0.09 11.91
C ILE A 68 -2.15 -0.21 11.83
N ILE A 69 -2.81 0.91 11.55
CA ILE A 69 -4.27 0.99 11.52
C ILE A 69 -4.79 1.67 10.26
N VAL A 70 -6.02 1.31 9.88
CA VAL A 70 -6.87 2.13 9.02
C VAL A 70 -7.71 3.00 9.95
N ALA A 71 -7.32 4.27 10.06
CA ALA A 71 -7.94 5.26 10.92
C ALA A 71 -9.15 5.93 10.26
N TYR A 72 -10.17 6.19 11.08
CA TYR A 72 -11.37 6.95 10.73
C TYR A 72 -11.71 8.02 11.79
N GLU A 73 -10.89 8.13 12.84
CA GLU A 73 -10.97 9.14 13.90
C GLU A 73 -9.58 9.69 14.20
N LYS A 74 -9.49 10.97 14.57
CA LYS A 74 -8.29 11.62 15.13
C LYS A 74 -8.70 12.52 16.29
N ASP A 75 -8.06 12.35 17.44
CA ASP A 75 -8.29 13.14 18.66
C ASP A 75 -9.76 13.18 19.12
N GLY A 76 -10.50 12.09 18.86
CA GLY A 76 -11.91 11.97 19.21
C GLY A 76 -12.88 12.54 18.16
N GLU A 77 -12.36 13.13 17.09
CA GLU A 77 -13.16 13.64 15.97
C GLU A 77 -13.11 12.68 14.79
N ALA A 78 -14.23 12.54 14.08
CA ALA A 78 -14.31 11.72 12.88
C ALA A 78 -13.50 12.37 11.74
N LEU A 79 -12.76 11.54 11.00
CA LEU A 79 -12.12 11.96 9.76
C LEU A 79 -13.16 11.94 8.63
N ASN A 80 -13.02 12.85 7.67
CA ASN A 80 -13.86 12.84 6.45
C ASN A 80 -13.58 11.63 5.56
N ASP A 81 -12.38 11.07 5.67
CA ASP A 81 -11.88 9.97 4.84
C ASP A 81 -11.10 8.95 5.68
N LEU A 82 -10.93 7.74 5.15
CA LEU A 82 -10.06 6.73 5.72
C LEU A 82 -8.58 7.07 5.47
N ARG A 83 -7.75 6.86 6.49
CA ARG A 83 -6.31 7.07 6.41
C ARG A 83 -5.54 5.85 6.90
N LEU A 84 -4.46 5.49 6.21
CA LEU A 84 -3.49 4.55 6.73
C LEU A 84 -2.54 5.26 7.70
N VAL A 85 -2.37 4.67 8.88
CA VAL A 85 -1.48 5.17 9.94
C VAL A 85 -0.37 4.14 10.12
N VAL A 86 0.88 4.56 9.87
CA VAL A 86 2.06 3.68 9.87
C VAL A 86 3.20 4.29 10.68
N PRO A 87 3.14 4.20 12.03
CA PRO A 87 4.12 4.84 12.91
C PRO A 87 5.57 4.45 12.56
N GLY A 88 6.48 5.43 12.62
CA GLY A 88 7.90 5.22 12.33
C GLY A 88 8.26 5.19 10.84
N LYS A 89 7.28 5.23 9.93
CA LYS A 89 7.54 5.40 8.49
C LYS A 89 7.28 6.83 8.02
N TRP A 90 8.00 7.24 6.99
CA TRP A 90 7.82 8.54 6.33
C TRP A 90 6.39 8.78 5.87
N GLY A 91 5.97 10.04 5.88
CA GLY A 91 4.59 10.46 5.62
C GLY A 91 4.02 10.04 4.27
N TYR A 92 4.86 9.74 3.27
CA TYR A 92 4.36 9.20 1.99
C TYR A 92 3.76 7.79 2.12
N LYS A 93 4.13 7.01 3.14
CA LYS A 93 3.45 5.73 3.44
C LYS A 93 2.09 5.92 4.13
N TRP A 94 1.76 7.14 4.59
CA TRP A 94 0.52 7.44 5.33
C TRP A 94 -0.60 7.93 4.40
N ILE A 95 -1.02 7.05 3.49
CA ILE A 95 -2.03 7.36 2.48
C ILE A 95 -3.33 7.89 3.10
N ASN A 96 -3.82 9.00 2.55
CA ASN A 96 -5.13 9.58 2.85
C ASN A 96 -6.15 9.16 1.80
N GLN A 97 -7.45 9.32 2.08
CA GLN A 97 -8.51 8.97 1.13
C GLN A 97 -8.42 7.51 0.65
N LEU A 98 -8.06 6.60 1.55
CA LEU A 98 -7.86 5.19 1.26
C LEU A 98 -9.16 4.59 0.70
N SER A 99 -9.09 4.05 -0.51
CA SER A 99 -10.24 3.52 -1.25
C SER A 99 -10.12 2.02 -1.54
N ARG A 100 -8.89 1.50 -1.70
CA ARG A 100 -8.63 0.08 -1.96
C ARG A 100 -7.37 -0.41 -1.25
N ILE A 101 -7.44 -1.63 -0.73
CA ILE A 101 -6.32 -2.41 -0.18
C ILE A 101 -6.24 -3.70 -1.01
N GLU A 102 -5.07 -4.03 -1.51
CA GLU A 102 -4.85 -5.15 -2.41
C GLU A 102 -3.61 -5.93 -1.98
N LEU A 103 -3.72 -7.26 -1.87
CA LEU A 103 -2.57 -8.12 -1.63
C LEU A 103 -1.99 -8.54 -2.98
N VAL A 104 -0.67 -8.41 -3.14
CA VAL A 104 0.03 -8.66 -4.40
C VAL A 104 1.19 -9.62 -4.20
N ASP A 105 1.49 -10.42 -5.22
CA ASP A 105 2.55 -11.44 -5.26
C ASP A 105 3.84 -10.95 -5.97
N TYR A 106 3.90 -9.66 -6.29
CA TYR A 106 5.02 -8.99 -6.92
C TYR A 106 5.48 -7.77 -6.12
N ASP A 107 6.66 -7.24 -6.46
CA ASP A 107 7.19 -6.02 -5.87
C ASP A 107 6.47 -4.78 -6.42
N PHE A 108 5.30 -4.50 -5.88
CA PHE A 108 4.54 -3.29 -6.21
C PHE A 108 5.26 -2.06 -5.66
N LEU A 109 5.45 -1.05 -6.51
CA LEU A 109 5.96 0.25 -6.12
C LEU A 109 4.87 1.31 -6.33
N GLY A 110 4.54 2.02 -5.25
CA GLY A 110 3.61 3.15 -5.29
C GLY A 110 4.17 4.40 -5.96
N PHE A 111 3.55 5.54 -5.67
CA PHE A 111 3.86 6.80 -6.33
C PHE A 111 5.29 7.27 -6.05
N TRP A 112 5.75 7.30 -4.80
CA TRP A 112 7.09 7.81 -4.48
C TRP A 112 8.16 6.73 -4.64
N GLU A 113 7.82 5.49 -4.35
CA GLU A 113 8.67 4.32 -4.46
C GLU A 113 9.10 4.10 -5.92
N SER A 114 8.17 4.24 -6.88
CA SER A 114 8.49 4.20 -8.32
C SER A 114 9.36 5.36 -8.80
N ARG A 115 9.53 6.41 -7.98
CA ARG A 115 10.39 7.58 -8.26
C ARG A 115 11.73 7.51 -7.52
N GLY A 116 12.05 6.36 -6.93
CA GLY A 116 13.34 6.11 -6.28
C GLY A 116 13.39 6.47 -4.79
N TYR A 117 12.25 6.78 -4.16
CA TYR A 117 12.18 6.88 -2.71
C TYR A 117 12.29 5.48 -2.08
N SER A 118 12.78 5.43 -0.84
CA SER A 118 12.94 4.17 -0.11
C SER A 118 11.61 3.43 0.02
N ASP A 119 11.61 2.16 -0.38
CA ASP A 119 10.40 1.34 -0.28
C ASP A 119 10.04 0.99 1.17
N ASP A 120 11.04 0.69 2.01
CA ASP A 120 10.80 0.41 3.44
C ASP A 120 10.42 1.69 4.22
N ALA A 121 10.89 2.85 3.77
CA ALA A 121 10.51 4.17 4.28
C ALA A 121 10.67 4.37 5.81
N GLU A 122 11.59 3.66 6.46
CA GLU A 122 11.83 3.78 7.91
C GLU A 122 12.48 5.12 8.27
N ILE A 123 12.01 5.73 9.36
CA ILE A 123 12.62 6.92 9.95
C ILE A 123 13.68 6.46 10.95
N SER A 124 14.94 6.76 10.67
CA SER A 124 16.04 6.45 11.58
C SER A 124 16.14 7.46 12.73
N SER A 125 16.62 7.04 13.90
CA SER A 125 16.92 7.96 15.00
C SER A 125 18.15 8.85 14.72
N SER A 126 18.93 8.54 13.68
CA SER A 126 20.04 9.36 13.19
C SER A 126 19.59 10.47 12.24
N GLU A 127 18.30 10.50 11.90
CA GLU A 127 17.76 11.46 10.95
C GLU A 127 17.77 12.89 11.53
N PRO A 128 18.36 13.87 10.83
CA PRO A 128 18.44 15.25 11.32
C PRO A 128 17.06 15.80 11.70
N GLY A 129 16.96 16.43 12.88
CA GLY A 129 15.70 16.99 13.38
C GLY A 129 14.75 15.99 14.06
N ILE A 130 15.00 14.68 13.99
CA ILE A 130 14.23 13.67 14.74
C ILE A 130 14.86 13.50 16.13
N GLY A 131 14.18 14.00 17.16
CA GLY A 131 14.63 13.90 18.57
C GLY A 131 15.33 15.15 19.12
N GLU A 132 15.58 16.17 18.29
CA GLU A 132 15.90 17.52 18.78
C GLU A 132 14.63 18.30 19.12
N PRO A 133 14.57 19.06 20.23
CA PRO A 133 13.43 19.91 20.53
C PRO A 133 13.26 20.98 19.44
N LEU A 134 12.13 20.95 18.74
CA LEU A 134 11.77 22.03 17.81
C LEU A 134 11.73 23.36 18.58
N LEU A 135 12.56 24.32 18.18
CA LEU A 135 12.53 25.66 18.77
C LEU A 135 11.15 26.30 18.51
N PRO A 136 10.52 26.91 19.52
CA PRO A 136 9.08 27.25 19.49
C PRO A 136 8.66 28.31 18.46
N ASN A 137 9.58 28.92 17.71
CA ASN A 137 9.30 29.99 16.74
C ASN A 137 9.99 29.82 15.38
N SER A 138 10.41 28.62 15.03
CA SER A 138 11.02 28.33 13.73
C SER A 138 10.04 27.64 12.79
N ALA A 139 8.89 28.27 12.51
CA ALA A 139 8.07 27.84 11.37
C ALA A 139 8.76 28.35 10.09
N PRO A 140 9.26 27.47 9.20
CA PRO A 140 9.83 27.93 7.94
C PRO A 140 8.73 28.52 7.06
N SER A 141 9.08 29.59 6.36
CA SER A 141 8.24 30.21 5.33
C SER A 141 8.03 29.23 4.18
N TYR A 142 6.79 28.76 3.96
CA TYR A 142 6.46 27.92 2.81
C TYR A 142 6.53 28.76 1.52
N PRO A 143 7.25 28.34 0.46
CA PRO A 143 7.03 28.89 -0.87
C PRO A 143 5.65 28.43 -1.37
N SER A 144 4.90 29.33 -1.99
CA SER A 144 3.58 29.06 -2.57
C SER A 144 3.63 27.87 -3.55
N LEU A 145 2.57 27.04 -3.57
CA LEU A 145 2.42 25.84 -4.43
C LEU A 145 2.58 26.10 -5.95
N THR A 146 2.72 27.35 -6.37
CA THR A 146 2.98 27.75 -7.76
C THR A 146 4.47 27.71 -8.13
N ALA A 147 5.38 27.41 -7.20
CA ALA A 147 6.82 27.46 -7.42
C ALA A 147 7.56 26.21 -6.92
N MET A 148 7.02 25.01 -7.16
CA MET A 148 7.84 23.80 -7.06
C MET A 148 8.58 23.60 -8.39
N PRO A 149 9.92 23.75 -8.44
CA PRO A 149 10.67 23.15 -9.53
C PRO A 149 10.44 21.64 -9.48
N ALA A 150 10.40 20.99 -10.65
CA ALA A 150 10.38 19.53 -10.73
C ALA A 150 11.45 18.98 -9.79
N ALA A 151 11.07 18.01 -8.95
CA ALA A 151 11.97 17.37 -7.99
C ALA A 151 13.31 17.09 -8.69
N GLU A 152 14.37 17.78 -8.26
CA GLU A 152 15.70 17.42 -8.72
C GLU A 152 15.95 15.99 -8.29
N PRO A 153 16.52 15.14 -9.16
CA PRO A 153 16.80 13.77 -8.81
C PRO A 153 17.72 13.77 -7.58
N SER A 154 17.20 13.23 -6.47
CA SER A 154 17.95 12.96 -5.25
C SER A 154 19.25 12.24 -5.63
N PRO A 155 20.42 12.59 -5.04
CA PRO A 155 21.69 12.00 -5.43
C PRO A 155 21.64 10.48 -5.23
N SER A 156 21.58 9.77 -6.36
CA SER A 156 21.63 8.31 -6.42
C SER A 156 22.89 7.80 -5.71
N PRO A 157 22.81 6.76 -4.86
CA PRO A 157 23.99 6.16 -4.27
C PRO A 157 24.88 5.60 -5.38
N SER A 158 26.16 5.98 -5.34
CA SER A 158 27.16 5.65 -6.34
C SER A 158 27.35 4.13 -6.48
N TYR A 159 26.78 3.56 -7.53
CA TYR A 159 27.07 2.19 -7.94
C TYR A 159 28.49 2.10 -8.52
N VAL A 160 29.31 1.24 -7.93
CA VAL A 160 30.68 0.97 -8.37
C VAL A 160 30.62 0.05 -9.59
N ASN A 161 30.95 0.56 -10.77
CA ASN A 161 30.98 -0.24 -12.00
C ASN A 161 32.18 -1.19 -12.00
N SER A 162 31.93 -2.50 -11.88
CA SER A 162 32.88 -3.52 -12.33
C SER A 162 32.73 -3.71 -13.84
N THR A 163 33.72 -3.26 -14.58
CA THR A 163 33.82 -3.37 -16.03
C THR A 163 33.85 -4.84 -16.46
N MET A 164 32.80 -5.31 -17.16
CA MET A 164 32.85 -6.55 -17.93
C MET A 164 32.56 -6.24 -19.39
N SER A 165 33.61 -6.34 -20.21
CA SER A 165 33.63 -6.04 -21.64
C SER A 165 32.68 -6.94 -22.42
N LEU A 166 31.80 -6.34 -23.23
CA LEU A 166 31.04 -7.03 -24.25
C LEU A 166 31.61 -6.66 -25.63
N GLN A 167 32.16 -7.66 -26.33
CA GLN A 167 32.45 -7.59 -27.76
C GLN A 167 31.14 -7.75 -28.56
N PRO A 168 30.98 -7.08 -29.72
CA PRO A 168 29.84 -7.30 -30.59
C PRO A 168 30.15 -8.31 -31.70
N SER A 169 29.14 -9.08 -32.12
CA SER A 169 29.12 -9.88 -33.35
C SER A 169 27.68 -10.32 -33.69
N PRO A 170 27.35 -10.66 -34.95
CA PRO A 170 26.30 -9.97 -35.70
C PRO A 170 25.14 -10.84 -36.24
N SER A 171 24.16 -10.12 -36.82
CA SER A 171 23.19 -10.50 -37.87
C SER A 171 22.16 -11.60 -37.60
N SER A 172 20.86 -11.27 -37.75
CA SER A 172 20.03 -11.66 -38.91
C SER A 172 18.54 -11.46 -38.60
N SER A 173 17.83 -10.66 -39.39
CA SER A 173 16.37 -10.66 -39.43
C SER A 173 15.89 -11.65 -40.50
N PRO A 174 14.75 -12.33 -40.27
CA PRO A 174 13.72 -12.32 -41.30
C PRO A 174 12.31 -12.07 -40.75
N SER A 175 11.43 -11.78 -41.69
CA SER A 175 10.05 -11.29 -41.62
C SER A 175 8.98 -12.30 -41.20
N SER A 176 7.81 -11.74 -40.84
CA SER A 176 6.42 -12.23 -41.04
C SER A 176 5.92 -13.44 -40.24
N SER A 177 4.86 -13.25 -39.45
CA SER A 177 3.47 -13.67 -39.78
C SER A 177 2.55 -13.50 -38.57
N SER A 178 1.28 -13.30 -38.87
CA SER A 178 0.14 -13.04 -37.99
C SER A 178 -0.36 -14.28 -37.24
N ASP A 179 -1.25 -14.01 -36.28
CA ASP A 179 -2.27 -14.91 -35.70
C ASP A 179 -1.83 -15.90 -34.61
N VAL A 180 -1.95 -15.52 -33.32
CA VAL A 180 -2.57 -16.31 -32.22
C VAL A 180 -2.78 -15.38 -31.01
N SER A 181 -4.02 -14.94 -30.70
CA SER A 181 -4.43 -14.43 -29.36
C SER A 181 -5.94 -14.17 -29.27
N ALA A 182 -6.76 -15.23 -29.37
CA ALA A 182 -8.20 -15.14 -29.07
C ALA A 182 -8.73 -16.34 -28.27
N GLU A 183 -8.02 -17.48 -28.27
CA GLU A 183 -8.42 -18.71 -27.55
C GLU A 183 -8.23 -18.61 -26.02
N ALA A 184 -7.29 -17.79 -25.53
CA ALA A 184 -6.98 -17.71 -24.09
C ALA A 184 -8.05 -16.93 -23.28
N GLY A 185 -8.71 -15.94 -23.87
CA GLY A 185 -9.71 -15.12 -23.18
C GLY A 185 -11.02 -15.88 -22.89
N TYR A 186 -11.41 -16.78 -23.79
CA TYR A 186 -12.63 -17.57 -23.64
C TYR A 186 -12.52 -18.60 -22.51
N ALA A 187 -11.39 -19.30 -22.42
CA ALA A 187 -11.15 -20.28 -21.37
C ALA A 187 -11.14 -19.65 -19.96
N VAL A 188 -10.53 -18.47 -19.81
CA VAL A 188 -10.52 -17.73 -18.53
C VAL A 188 -11.93 -17.28 -18.14
N THR A 189 -12.73 -16.81 -19.10
CA THR A 189 -14.10 -16.37 -18.84
C THR A 189 -15.00 -17.53 -18.41
N VAL A 190 -14.87 -18.70 -19.06
CA VAL A 190 -15.63 -19.91 -18.71
C VAL A 190 -15.27 -20.42 -17.31
N ALA A 191 -13.98 -20.38 -16.94
CA ALA A 191 -13.52 -20.78 -15.61
C ALA A 191 -14.11 -19.89 -14.50
N ILE A 192 -14.12 -18.57 -14.69
CA ILE A 192 -14.71 -17.62 -13.72
C ILE A 192 -16.21 -17.86 -13.56
N VAL A 193 -16.94 -18.03 -14.66
CA VAL A 193 -18.39 -18.30 -14.62
C VAL A 193 -18.70 -19.63 -13.91
N ALA A 194 -17.90 -20.67 -14.14
CA ALA A 194 -18.05 -21.96 -13.47
C ALA A 194 -17.81 -21.85 -11.95
N ILE A 195 -16.78 -21.11 -11.53
CA ILE A 195 -16.47 -20.88 -10.10
C ILE A 195 -17.61 -20.13 -9.42
N VAL A 196 -18.14 -19.07 -10.05
CA VAL A 196 -19.27 -18.30 -9.50
C VAL A 196 -20.51 -19.18 -9.36
N LEU A 197 -20.83 -20.02 -10.35
CA LEU A 197 -21.95 -20.97 -10.29
C LEU A 197 -21.79 -21.97 -9.14
N ILE A 198 -20.59 -22.52 -8.95
CA ILE A 198 -20.30 -23.45 -7.84
C ILE A 198 -20.48 -22.75 -6.50
N MET A 199 -19.97 -21.52 -6.33
CA MET A 199 -20.12 -20.73 -5.11
C MET A 199 -21.58 -20.45 -4.77
N VAL A 200 -22.40 -20.10 -5.77
CA VAL A 200 -23.85 -19.88 -5.60
C VAL A 200 -24.56 -21.17 -5.17
N LEU A 201 -24.21 -22.31 -5.79
CA LEU A 201 -24.80 -23.61 -5.42
C LEU A 201 -24.41 -24.04 -4.00
N VAL A 202 -23.14 -23.86 -3.60
CA VAL A 202 -22.67 -24.15 -2.25
C VAL A 202 -23.40 -23.27 -1.23
N LEU A 203 -23.53 -21.98 -1.49
CA LEU A 203 -24.28 -21.07 -0.62
C LEU A 203 -25.75 -21.49 -0.51
N ALA A 204 -26.40 -21.83 -1.63
CA ALA A 204 -27.78 -22.31 -1.64
C ALA A 204 -27.94 -23.61 -0.83
N MET A 205 -26.98 -24.55 -0.93
CA MET A 205 -26.98 -25.78 -0.12
C MET A 205 -26.79 -25.51 1.37
N VAL A 206 -25.91 -24.58 1.74
CA VAL A 206 -25.71 -24.16 3.14
C VAL A 206 -26.98 -23.54 3.71
N LEU A 207 -27.61 -22.64 2.95
CA LEU A 207 -28.88 -22.01 3.33
C LEU A 207 -30.01 -23.03 3.42
N PHE A 208 -30.09 -24.00 2.50
CA PHE A 208 -31.08 -25.07 2.53
C PHE A 208 -30.90 -25.98 3.76
N LYS A 209 -29.65 -26.39 4.06
CA LYS A 209 -29.32 -27.18 5.24
C LYS A 209 -29.64 -26.43 6.54
N HIS A 210 -29.39 -25.11 6.57
CA HIS A 210 -29.75 -24.28 7.71
C HIS A 210 -31.27 -24.16 7.88
N ARG A 211 -32.03 -23.99 6.79
CA ARG A 211 -33.50 -23.96 6.84
C ARG A 211 -34.10 -25.28 7.33
N ASN A 212 -33.57 -26.43 6.89
CA ASN A 212 -34.06 -27.74 7.34
C ASN A 212 -33.75 -28.00 8.82
N LYS A 213 -32.59 -27.56 9.33
CA LYS A 213 -32.28 -27.66 10.76
C LYS A 213 -33.27 -26.87 11.64
N LEU A 214 -33.78 -25.73 11.17
CA LEU A 214 -34.76 -24.94 11.92
C LEU A 214 -36.15 -25.59 11.96
N GLN A 215 -36.49 -26.47 11.01
CA GLN A 215 -37.79 -27.16 10.98
C GLN A 215 -37.82 -28.49 11.76
N THR A 216 -36.67 -29.00 12.23
CA THR A 216 -36.60 -30.29 12.97
C THR A 216 -36.65 -30.09 14.51
N VAL A 217 -36.83 -28.85 15.00
CA VAL A 217 -36.79 -28.49 16.43
C VAL A 217 -38.18 -28.03 16.94
N GLN A 218 -39.26 -28.46 16.28
CA GLN A 218 -40.66 -28.30 16.72
C GLN A 218 -41.30 -29.68 16.80
#